data_AF-A0A1G0DMG5-F1
#
_entry.id   AF-A0A1G0DMG5-F1
#
_cell.length_a   1.000
_cell.length_b   1.000
_cell.length_c   1.000
_cell.angle_alpha   90.00
_cell.angle_beta   90.00
_cell.angle_gamma   90.00
#
_symmetry.space_group_name_H-M   'P 1'
#
loop_
_entity.id
_entity.type
_entity.pdbx_description
1 polymer ?
#
loop_
_entity_poly.entity_id
_entity_poly.type
_entity_poly.pdbx_seq_one_letter_code
_entity_poly.pdbx_strand_id
1 'polypeptide(L)'
;MTIDPPTYVATVYEPFHARLSAAIEASNGVKYEITTKGGMEVAKLHRAVFRDIRIEGEKARSARKAPILEIGKLLDSKYKEIAAQVEPHESRFDTDIKAEEKRLEDEKAAKIKDEAERASAIQTRIDNIKNLPLKALTLTSKGIQEYCIDALTGIVPDAEHFGERFVEAEIAIKTSLEQLGGMLEGKKAQERLAAQQEAQAKADAEARAKREAEEQIAREAEAIRLKQEREQIERDRAELATQRQESEARQKALDDAEAAAKAKIEAEARPKAEQEAADLAEPKRKDEPVPVIVDVRPVDAVNILAQPVDKAAVINHVHPSRAALIKVVAFEYGVELTEAEGWLCAAFAQVEA
;
A
#
# COMPACT_ATOMS: atom_id res chain seq x y z
N MET A 1 21.75 -37.53 -78.90
CA MET A 1 20.94 -38.62 -79.47
C MET A 1 20.19 -39.28 -78.31
N THR A 2 18.87 -39.29 -78.33
CA THR A 2 18.07 -40.07 -77.38
C THR A 2 17.83 -41.44 -77.99
N ILE A 3 18.33 -42.50 -77.33
CA ILE A 3 17.99 -43.88 -77.71
C ILE A 3 16.69 -44.21 -76.98
N ASP A 4 15.60 -44.43 -77.73
CA ASP A 4 14.36 -44.97 -77.16
C ASP A 4 14.59 -46.42 -76.68
N PRO A 5 14.46 -46.73 -75.37
CA PRO A 5 14.80 -48.05 -74.87
C PRO A 5 13.92 -49.18 -75.42
N PRO A 6 12.57 -49.05 -75.51
CA PRO A 6 11.72 -50.06 -76.15
C PRO A 6 12.12 -50.36 -77.60
N THR A 7 12.30 -49.33 -78.44
CA THR A 7 12.69 -49.49 -79.85
C THR A 7 14.05 -50.16 -79.97
N TYR A 8 15.04 -49.73 -79.18
CA TYR A 8 16.37 -50.35 -79.17
C TYR A 8 16.32 -51.83 -78.80
N VAL A 9 15.57 -52.20 -77.75
CA VAL A 9 15.41 -53.60 -77.32
C VAL A 9 14.72 -54.42 -78.40
N ALA A 10 13.68 -53.91 -79.04
CA ALA A 10 12.99 -54.59 -80.14
C ALA A 10 13.95 -54.90 -81.32
N THR A 11 14.67 -53.90 -81.83
CA THR A 11 15.64 -54.07 -82.93
C THR A 11 16.78 -55.03 -82.56
N VAL A 12 17.18 -55.11 -81.29
CA VAL A 12 18.22 -56.05 -80.82
C VAL A 12 17.74 -57.51 -80.82
N TYR A 13 16.46 -57.76 -80.52
CA TYR A 13 15.91 -59.11 -80.40
C TYR A 13 15.17 -59.63 -81.64
N GLU A 14 14.76 -58.76 -82.56
CA GLU A 14 14.15 -59.10 -83.86
C GLU A 14 14.80 -60.29 -84.59
N PRO A 15 16.14 -60.34 -84.84
CA PRO A 15 16.76 -61.49 -85.51
C PRO A 15 16.74 -62.79 -84.69
N PHE A 16 16.63 -62.71 -83.37
CA PHE A 16 16.47 -63.88 -82.50
C PHE A 16 15.02 -64.37 -82.50
N HIS A 17 14.04 -63.47 -82.53
CA HIS A 17 12.63 -63.83 -82.70
C HIS A 17 12.38 -64.47 -84.06
N ALA A 18 12.92 -63.91 -85.15
CA ALA A 18 12.81 -64.50 -86.49
C ALA A 18 13.40 -65.93 -86.55
N ARG A 19 14.60 -66.14 -85.97
CA ARG A 19 15.22 -67.47 -85.87
C ARG A 19 14.44 -68.42 -84.96
N LEU A 20 13.84 -67.94 -83.88
CA LEU A 20 13.01 -68.75 -82.99
C LEU A 20 11.75 -69.23 -83.70
N SER A 21 11.01 -68.35 -84.38
CA SER A 21 9.83 -68.72 -85.17
C SER A 21 10.19 -69.73 -86.27
N ALA A 22 11.28 -69.50 -87.02
CA ALA A 22 11.75 -70.46 -88.03
C ALA A 22 12.13 -71.81 -87.43
N ALA A 23 12.75 -71.85 -86.24
CA ALA A 23 13.09 -73.09 -85.54
C ALA A 23 11.85 -73.83 -85.01
N ILE A 24 10.82 -73.11 -84.55
CA ILE A 24 9.52 -73.65 -84.16
C ILE A 24 8.87 -74.31 -85.37
N GLU A 25 8.66 -73.59 -86.47
CA GLU A 25 8.01 -74.15 -87.67
C GLU A 25 8.79 -75.31 -88.29
N ALA A 26 10.13 -75.25 -88.30
CA ALA A 26 10.96 -76.38 -88.75
C ALA A 26 10.90 -77.61 -87.82
N SER A 27 10.40 -77.46 -86.59
CA SER A 27 10.19 -78.58 -85.64
C SER A 27 8.73 -79.06 -85.58
N ASN A 28 7.78 -78.25 -86.05
CA ASN A 28 6.36 -78.59 -86.08
C ASN A 28 6.11 -79.81 -86.98
N GLY A 29 5.41 -80.82 -86.45
CA GLY A 29 5.10 -82.06 -87.18
C GLY A 29 6.24 -83.07 -87.33
N VAL A 30 7.47 -82.77 -86.88
CA VAL A 30 8.61 -83.70 -86.98
C VAL A 30 8.42 -84.87 -86.02
N LYS A 31 8.07 -86.04 -86.57
CA LYS A 31 7.99 -87.31 -85.83
C LYS A 31 9.37 -88.00 -85.83
N TYR A 32 9.91 -88.28 -84.66
CA TYR A 32 11.20 -88.96 -84.48
C TYR A 32 11.12 -90.03 -83.39
N GLU A 33 11.82 -91.15 -83.58
CA GLU A 33 11.84 -92.28 -82.63
C GLU A 33 13.22 -92.36 -81.97
N ILE A 34 13.30 -92.04 -80.67
CA ILE A 34 14.57 -91.85 -79.92
C ILE A 34 15.38 -93.15 -79.76
N THR A 35 14.71 -94.31 -79.78
CA THR A 35 15.30 -95.66 -79.83
C THR A 35 16.14 -95.89 -81.09
N THR A 36 15.84 -95.18 -82.19
CA THR A 36 16.56 -95.30 -83.46
C THR A 36 17.70 -94.29 -83.53
N LYS A 37 18.84 -94.71 -84.12
CA LYS A 37 19.99 -93.82 -84.34
C LYS A 37 19.60 -92.57 -85.16
N GLY A 38 18.72 -92.73 -86.16
CA GLY A 38 18.24 -91.61 -86.99
C GLY A 38 17.40 -90.60 -86.19
N GLY A 39 16.37 -91.07 -85.48
CA GLY A 39 15.50 -90.20 -84.69
C GLY A 39 16.24 -89.47 -83.56
N MET A 40 17.24 -90.11 -82.95
CA MET A 40 18.08 -89.48 -81.93
C MET A 40 18.96 -88.35 -82.49
N GLU A 41 19.53 -88.48 -83.69
CA GLU A 41 20.27 -87.36 -84.31
C GLU A 41 19.35 -86.20 -84.72
N VAL A 42 18.16 -86.49 -85.26
CA VAL A 42 17.14 -85.44 -85.54
C VAL A 42 16.78 -84.67 -84.26
N ALA A 43 16.50 -85.37 -83.16
CA ALA A 43 16.21 -84.74 -81.86
C ALA A 43 17.37 -83.86 -81.35
N LYS A 44 18.62 -84.30 -81.51
CA LYS A 44 19.81 -83.52 -81.16
C LYS A 44 19.94 -82.25 -82.00
N LEU A 45 19.67 -82.32 -83.30
CA LEU A 45 19.77 -81.18 -84.22
C LEU A 45 18.77 -80.07 -83.88
N HIS A 46 17.48 -80.37 -83.72
CA HIS A 46 16.50 -79.38 -83.29
C HIS A 46 16.84 -78.79 -81.90
N ARG A 47 17.26 -79.65 -80.95
CA ARG A 47 17.70 -79.19 -79.62
C ARG A 47 18.92 -78.27 -79.68
N ALA A 48 19.86 -78.50 -80.60
CA ALA A 48 21.02 -77.63 -80.80
C ALA A 48 20.56 -76.24 -81.27
N VAL A 49 19.72 -76.15 -82.30
CA VAL A 49 19.20 -74.86 -82.82
C VAL A 49 18.54 -74.03 -81.71
N PHE A 50 17.63 -74.61 -80.92
CA PHE A 50 16.98 -73.90 -79.81
C PHE A 50 17.97 -73.50 -78.69
N ARG A 51 18.93 -74.38 -78.36
CA ARG A 51 19.97 -74.09 -77.37
C ARG A 51 20.85 -72.93 -77.82
N ASP A 52 21.21 -72.90 -79.10
CA ASP A 52 22.21 -71.98 -79.63
C ASP A 52 21.61 -70.58 -79.82
N ILE A 53 20.33 -70.47 -80.26
CA ILE A 53 19.56 -69.22 -80.21
C ILE A 53 19.55 -68.62 -78.78
N ARG A 54 19.32 -69.45 -77.76
CA ARG A 54 19.31 -69.00 -76.35
C ARG A 54 20.69 -68.54 -75.87
N ILE A 55 21.76 -69.24 -76.23
CA ILE A 55 23.14 -68.88 -75.85
C ILE A 55 23.56 -67.57 -76.53
N GLU A 56 23.28 -67.42 -77.83
CA GLU A 56 23.64 -66.23 -78.60
C GLU A 56 22.82 -65.00 -78.17
N GLY A 57 21.55 -65.17 -77.80
CA GLY A 57 20.72 -64.11 -77.24
C GLY A 57 21.25 -63.55 -75.90
N GLU A 58 21.69 -64.43 -75.00
CA GLU A 58 22.33 -64.00 -73.74
C GLU A 58 23.72 -63.40 -73.96
N LYS A 59 24.48 -63.90 -74.95
CA LYS A 59 25.76 -63.29 -75.36
C LYS A 59 25.57 -61.88 -75.94
N ALA A 60 24.53 -61.66 -76.74
CA ALA A 60 24.18 -60.35 -77.27
C ALA A 60 23.71 -59.38 -76.17
N ARG A 61 22.90 -59.88 -75.23
CA ARG A 61 22.45 -59.14 -74.03
C ARG A 61 23.64 -58.68 -73.18
N SER A 62 24.52 -59.60 -72.79
CA SER A 62 25.65 -59.29 -71.91
C SER A 62 26.66 -58.35 -72.57
N ALA A 63 26.98 -58.57 -73.85
CA ALA A 63 27.87 -57.70 -74.62
C ALA A 63 27.33 -56.27 -74.78
N ARG A 64 26.01 -56.08 -74.97
CA ARG A 64 25.38 -54.75 -75.06
C ARG A 64 25.18 -54.09 -73.70
N LYS A 65 24.93 -54.86 -72.63
CA LYS A 65 24.76 -54.33 -71.27
C LYS A 65 26.07 -53.84 -70.66
N ALA A 66 27.20 -54.50 -70.96
CA ALA A 66 28.52 -54.16 -70.40
C ALA A 66 28.91 -52.67 -70.56
N PRO A 67 28.94 -52.07 -71.77
CA PRO A 67 29.30 -50.65 -71.93
C PRO A 67 28.28 -49.70 -71.29
N ILE A 68 26.99 -50.05 -71.24
CA ILE A 68 25.95 -49.22 -70.61
C ILE A 68 26.18 -49.13 -69.09
N LEU A 69 26.53 -50.25 -68.44
CA LEU A 69 26.89 -50.25 -67.03
C LEU A 69 28.17 -49.45 -66.76
N GLU A 70 29.16 -49.52 -67.66
CA GLU A 70 30.41 -48.79 -67.49
C GLU A 70 30.22 -47.28 -67.65
N ILE A 71 29.40 -46.84 -68.61
CA ILE A 71 28.98 -45.44 -68.76
C ILE A 71 28.28 -44.95 -67.49
N GLY A 72 27.40 -45.77 -66.89
CA GLY A 72 26.74 -45.45 -65.61
C GLY A 72 27.75 -45.21 -64.49
N LYS A 73 28.69 -46.15 -64.26
CA LYS A 73 29.76 -45.97 -63.26
C LYS A 73 30.59 -44.71 -63.50
N LEU A 74 30.93 -44.42 -64.75
CA LEU A 74 31.74 -43.25 -65.11
C LEU A 74 31.00 -41.94 -64.84
N LEU A 75 29.69 -41.87 -65.11
CA LEU A 75 28.84 -40.73 -64.75
C LEU A 75 28.75 -40.57 -63.22
N ASP A 76 28.45 -41.63 -62.47
CA ASP A 76 28.39 -41.60 -61.00
C ASP A 76 29.72 -41.17 -60.38
N SER A 77 30.84 -41.64 -60.94
CA SER A 77 32.19 -41.30 -60.48
C SER A 77 32.54 -39.85 -60.76
N LYS A 78 32.22 -39.35 -61.96
CA LYS A 78 32.46 -37.95 -62.33
C LYS A 78 31.54 -36.97 -61.59
N TYR A 79 30.30 -37.35 -61.30
CA TYR A 79 29.43 -36.56 -60.43
C TYR A 79 30.01 -36.43 -59.02
N LYS A 80 30.48 -37.54 -58.41
CA LYS A 80 31.13 -37.53 -57.09
C LYS A 80 32.43 -36.71 -57.07
N GLU A 81 33.22 -36.79 -58.14
CA GLU A 81 34.45 -36.00 -58.31
C GLU A 81 34.17 -34.50 -58.39
N ILE A 82 33.08 -34.09 -59.03
CA ILE A 82 32.63 -32.69 -59.10
C ILE A 82 32.05 -32.25 -57.74
N ALA A 83 31.16 -33.04 -57.14
CA ALA A 83 30.55 -32.73 -55.85
C ALA A 83 31.62 -32.50 -54.75
N ALA A 84 32.62 -33.39 -54.66
CA ALA A 84 33.71 -33.27 -53.70
C ALA A 84 34.65 -32.08 -53.95
N GLN A 85 34.64 -31.48 -55.15
CA GLN A 85 35.34 -30.22 -55.44
C GLN A 85 34.48 -28.99 -55.14
N VAL A 86 33.16 -29.09 -55.30
CA VAL A 86 32.21 -27.98 -55.08
C VAL A 86 31.90 -27.78 -53.60
N GLU A 87 31.67 -28.86 -52.84
CA GLU A 87 31.23 -28.82 -51.44
C GLU A 87 32.17 -28.02 -50.51
N PRO A 88 33.52 -28.07 -50.63
CA PRO A 88 34.42 -27.21 -49.84
C PRO A 88 34.32 -25.72 -50.19
N HIS A 89 33.93 -25.37 -51.43
CA HIS A 89 33.73 -23.98 -51.84
C HIS A 89 32.38 -23.45 -51.34
N GLU A 90 31.30 -24.23 -51.47
CA GLU A 90 29.99 -23.90 -50.93
C GLU A 90 30.04 -23.76 -49.40
N SER A 91 30.65 -24.71 -48.70
CA SER A 91 30.81 -24.69 -47.23
C SER A 91 31.57 -23.46 -46.73
N ARG A 92 32.59 -23.00 -47.48
CA ARG A 92 33.30 -21.76 -47.15
C ARG A 92 32.39 -20.54 -47.28
N PHE A 93 31.73 -20.38 -48.41
CA PHE A 93 30.83 -19.24 -48.63
C PHE A 93 29.64 -19.23 -47.65
N ASP A 94 29.06 -20.38 -47.33
CA ASP A 94 28.03 -20.52 -46.29
C ASP A 94 28.54 -20.08 -44.89
N THR A 95 29.78 -20.46 -44.55
CA THR A 95 30.43 -20.03 -43.29
C THR A 95 30.70 -18.52 -43.28
N ASP A 96 31.23 -17.97 -44.37
CA ASP A 96 31.53 -16.54 -44.52
C ASP A 96 30.24 -15.69 -44.44
N ILE A 97 29.16 -16.13 -45.10
CA ILE A 97 27.83 -15.49 -45.06
C ILE A 97 27.29 -15.50 -43.63
N LYS A 98 27.24 -16.65 -42.95
CA LYS A 98 26.71 -16.77 -41.59
C LYS A 98 27.50 -15.93 -40.57
N ALA A 99 28.80 -15.78 -40.76
CA ALA A 99 29.63 -14.91 -39.92
C ALA A 99 29.27 -13.43 -40.09
N GLU A 100 29.05 -12.97 -41.33
CA GLU A 100 28.69 -11.58 -41.63
C GLU A 100 27.23 -11.27 -41.29
N GLU A 101 26.29 -12.18 -41.57
CA GLU A 101 24.89 -12.07 -41.13
C GLU A 101 24.79 -11.92 -39.61
N LYS A 102 25.54 -12.73 -38.86
CA LYS A 102 25.63 -12.60 -37.41
C LYS A 102 26.25 -11.27 -37.00
N ARG A 103 27.36 -10.81 -37.59
CA ARG A 103 27.96 -9.50 -37.28
C ARG A 103 26.95 -8.37 -37.47
N LEU A 104 26.18 -8.43 -38.56
CA LEU A 104 25.13 -7.45 -38.88
C LEU A 104 23.91 -7.56 -37.95
N GLU A 105 23.62 -8.73 -37.37
CA GLU A 105 22.61 -8.90 -36.32
C GLU A 105 23.10 -8.36 -34.98
N ASP A 106 24.30 -8.75 -34.52
CA ASP A 106 24.93 -8.27 -33.29
C ASP A 106 25.05 -6.74 -33.29
N GLU A 107 25.44 -6.11 -34.41
CA GLU A 107 25.50 -4.64 -34.54
C GLU A 107 24.13 -3.95 -34.57
N LYS A 108 23.08 -4.61 -35.05
CA LYS A 108 21.70 -4.08 -34.95
C LYS A 108 21.20 -4.20 -33.51
N ALA A 109 21.42 -5.34 -32.87
CA ALA A 109 21.03 -5.60 -31.49
C ALA A 109 21.71 -4.61 -30.53
N ALA A 110 23.00 -4.33 -30.72
CA ALA A 110 23.73 -3.29 -29.98
C ALA A 110 23.08 -1.92 -30.16
N LYS A 111 22.88 -1.44 -31.40
CA LYS A 111 22.26 -0.12 -31.66
C LYS A 111 20.84 0.00 -31.12
N ILE A 112 20.04 -1.06 -31.18
CA ILE A 112 18.69 -1.11 -30.60
C ILE A 112 18.76 -1.03 -29.07
N LYS A 113 19.71 -1.74 -28.44
CA LYS A 113 19.93 -1.70 -26.99
C LYS A 113 20.41 -0.32 -26.52
N ASP A 114 21.36 0.29 -27.23
CA ASP A 114 21.91 1.60 -26.89
C ASP A 114 20.85 2.71 -26.97
N GLU A 115 20.01 2.71 -28.02
CA GLU A 115 18.89 3.66 -28.13
C GLU A 115 17.76 3.35 -27.13
N ALA A 116 17.51 2.09 -26.80
CA ALA A 116 16.56 1.73 -25.74
C ALA A 116 17.04 2.17 -24.34
N GLU A 117 18.34 2.06 -24.05
CA GLU A 117 18.95 2.57 -22.81
C GLU A 117 18.89 4.10 -22.76
N ARG A 118 19.19 4.78 -23.87
CA ARG A 118 19.03 6.25 -24.01
C ARG A 118 17.57 6.69 -23.77
N ALA A 119 16.61 6.04 -24.43
CA ALA A 119 15.18 6.33 -24.27
C ALA A 119 14.69 6.06 -22.84
N SER A 120 15.16 4.98 -22.20
CA SER A 120 14.87 4.62 -20.81
C SER A 120 15.45 5.64 -19.81
N ALA A 121 16.68 6.13 -20.06
CA ALA A 121 17.29 7.18 -19.25
C ALA A 121 16.52 8.51 -19.36
N ILE A 122 16.06 8.88 -20.57
CA ILE A 122 15.22 10.07 -20.81
C ILE A 122 13.85 9.92 -20.11
N GLN A 123 13.19 8.76 -20.26
CA GLN A 123 11.94 8.44 -19.53
C GLN A 123 12.13 8.57 -18.02
N THR A 124 13.20 7.98 -17.47
CA THR A 124 13.53 8.03 -16.04
C THR A 124 13.78 9.46 -15.53
N ARG A 125 14.38 10.34 -16.35
CA ARG A 125 14.52 11.77 -16.02
C ARG A 125 13.15 12.47 -15.94
N ILE A 126 12.31 12.25 -16.95
CA ILE A 126 10.95 12.83 -17.04
C ILE A 126 10.06 12.33 -15.89
N ASP A 127 10.15 11.05 -15.52
CA ASP A 127 9.35 10.52 -14.41
C ASP A 127 9.88 10.93 -13.04
N ASN A 128 11.19 11.18 -12.89
CA ASN A 128 11.71 11.81 -11.67
C ASN A 128 11.16 13.23 -11.48
N ILE A 129 10.98 13.99 -12.56
CA ILE A 129 10.30 15.30 -12.56
C ILE A 129 8.84 15.13 -12.12
N LYS A 130 8.06 14.29 -12.82
CA LYS A 130 6.63 14.04 -12.53
C LYS A 130 6.37 13.54 -11.10
N ASN A 131 7.34 12.85 -10.47
CA ASN A 131 7.21 12.30 -9.11
C ASN A 131 7.74 13.22 -7.99
N LEU A 132 8.28 14.41 -8.27
CA LEU A 132 8.69 15.36 -7.23
C LEU A 132 7.53 15.88 -6.35
N PRO A 133 6.32 16.17 -6.88
CA PRO A 133 5.16 16.51 -6.06
C PRO A 133 4.80 15.43 -5.01
N LEU A 134 4.95 14.13 -5.34
CA LEU A 134 4.73 13.06 -4.37
C LEU A 134 5.77 13.06 -3.25
N LYS A 135 7.05 13.31 -3.57
CA LYS A 135 8.13 13.44 -2.58
C LYS A 135 7.93 14.65 -1.66
N ALA A 136 7.32 15.73 -2.15
CA ALA A 136 7.05 16.95 -1.39
C ALA A 136 6.01 16.79 -0.26
N LEU A 137 5.18 15.74 -0.28
CA LEU A 137 4.16 15.49 0.74
C LEU A 137 4.72 15.42 2.17
N THR A 138 5.91 14.81 2.33
CA THR A 138 6.56 14.60 3.64
C THR A 138 7.42 15.78 4.10
N LEU A 139 7.67 16.77 3.24
CA LEU A 139 8.57 17.89 3.51
C LEU A 139 7.88 19.06 4.23
N THR A 140 8.67 19.93 4.85
CA THR A 140 8.26 21.26 5.33
C THR A 140 8.22 22.25 4.15
N SER A 141 7.62 23.43 4.34
CA SER A 141 7.59 24.47 3.30
C SER A 141 8.99 24.80 2.76
N LYS A 142 9.96 24.95 3.67
CA LYS A 142 11.38 25.16 3.32
C LYS A 142 11.93 24.00 2.48
N GLY A 143 11.63 22.75 2.84
CA GLY A 143 12.08 21.57 2.09
C GLY A 143 11.49 21.48 0.69
N ILE A 144 10.23 21.87 0.50
CA ILE A 144 9.57 21.90 -0.83
C ILE A 144 10.24 22.95 -1.74
N GLN A 145 10.63 24.10 -1.19
CA GLN A 145 11.39 25.11 -1.94
C GLN A 145 12.75 24.54 -2.38
N GLU A 146 13.61 24.20 -1.42
CA GLU A 146 15.02 23.88 -1.66
C GLU A 146 15.23 22.56 -2.45
N TYR A 147 14.46 21.51 -2.15
CA TYR A 147 14.68 20.17 -2.73
C TYR A 147 13.78 19.82 -3.91
N CYS A 148 12.74 20.61 -4.20
CA CYS A 148 11.81 20.33 -5.30
C CYS A 148 11.69 21.49 -6.29
N ILE A 149 11.37 22.71 -5.83
CA ILE A 149 11.13 23.85 -6.73
C ILE A 149 12.45 24.39 -7.30
N ASP A 150 13.44 24.65 -6.45
CA ASP A 150 14.74 25.19 -6.89
C ASP A 150 15.47 24.16 -7.77
N ALA A 151 15.36 22.87 -7.40
CA ALA A 151 15.90 21.74 -8.16
C ALA A 151 15.28 21.62 -9.57
N LEU A 152 13.96 21.82 -9.73
CA LEU A 152 13.30 21.84 -11.04
C LEU A 152 13.62 23.08 -11.85
N THR A 153 13.71 24.24 -11.19
CA THR A 153 14.01 25.54 -11.83
C THR A 153 15.41 25.57 -12.44
N GLY A 154 16.34 24.76 -11.92
CA GLY A 154 17.66 24.55 -12.51
C GLY A 154 17.73 23.61 -13.72
N ILE A 155 16.64 22.91 -14.09
CA ILE A 155 16.61 22.00 -15.25
C ILE A 155 16.20 22.76 -16.50
N VAL A 156 17.08 22.81 -17.50
CA VAL A 156 16.76 23.28 -18.85
C VAL A 156 16.19 22.11 -19.67
N PRO A 157 14.96 22.18 -20.19
CA PRO A 157 14.40 21.16 -21.07
C PRO A 157 14.87 21.38 -22.51
N ASP A 158 16.04 20.83 -22.84
CA ASP A 158 16.63 20.89 -24.18
C ASP A 158 16.79 19.51 -24.85
N ALA A 159 17.14 19.53 -26.13
CA ALA A 159 17.32 18.33 -26.94
C ALA A 159 18.64 17.56 -26.65
N GLU A 160 19.58 18.15 -25.92
CA GLU A 160 20.82 17.47 -25.49
C GLU A 160 20.52 16.55 -24.29
N HIS A 161 19.73 17.03 -23.33
CA HIS A 161 19.38 16.32 -22.11
C HIS A 161 18.16 15.39 -22.24
N PHE A 162 17.23 15.69 -23.15
CA PHE A 162 15.96 14.95 -23.31
C PHE A 162 15.68 14.44 -24.73
N GLY A 163 16.58 14.68 -25.70
CA GLY A 163 16.38 14.27 -27.09
C GLY A 163 15.09 14.85 -27.67
N GLU A 164 14.37 14.05 -28.45
CA GLU A 164 13.08 14.43 -29.06
C GLU A 164 11.98 14.70 -28.02
N ARG A 165 12.15 14.26 -26.76
CA ARG A 165 11.16 14.37 -25.68
C ARG A 165 11.31 15.63 -24.83
N PHE A 166 12.14 16.59 -25.24
CA PHE A 166 12.34 17.84 -24.49
C PHE A 166 11.04 18.62 -24.26
N VAL A 167 10.08 18.58 -25.20
CA VAL A 167 8.75 19.20 -25.04
C VAL A 167 7.92 18.52 -23.95
N GLU A 168 8.00 17.19 -23.82
CA GLU A 168 7.34 16.46 -22.72
C GLU A 168 8.01 16.81 -21.38
N ALA A 169 9.34 16.95 -21.35
CA ALA A 169 10.07 17.38 -20.17
C ALA A 169 9.69 18.81 -19.77
N GLU A 170 9.56 19.74 -20.71
CA GLU A 170 9.11 21.13 -20.47
C GLU A 170 7.70 21.17 -19.86
N ILE A 171 6.77 20.38 -20.42
CA ILE A 171 5.40 20.25 -19.88
C ILE A 171 5.43 19.64 -18.46
N ALA A 172 6.20 18.57 -18.27
CA ALA A 172 6.33 17.91 -16.97
C ALA A 172 6.92 18.84 -15.90
N ILE A 173 7.93 19.66 -16.24
CA ILE A 173 8.50 20.67 -15.35
C ILE A 173 7.44 21.70 -14.97
N LYS A 174 6.72 22.27 -15.95
CA LYS A 174 5.67 23.29 -15.72
C LYS A 174 4.57 22.76 -14.80
N THR A 175 3.99 21.59 -15.09
CA THR A 175 2.94 20.98 -14.25
C THR A 175 3.45 20.61 -12.86
N SER A 176 4.69 20.12 -12.73
CA SER A 176 5.27 19.80 -11.43
C SER A 176 5.52 21.05 -10.59
N LEU A 177 6.02 22.13 -11.19
CA LEU A 177 6.22 23.42 -10.51
C LEU A 177 4.90 24.05 -10.05
N GLU A 178 3.85 23.97 -10.86
CA GLU A 178 2.50 24.45 -10.49
C GLU A 178 1.95 23.69 -9.29
N GLN A 179 2.02 22.35 -9.30
CA GLN A 179 1.61 21.51 -8.17
C GLN A 179 2.43 21.79 -6.91
N LEU A 180 3.76 21.87 -7.03
CA LEU A 180 4.66 22.18 -5.91
C LEU A 180 4.42 23.58 -5.34
N GLY A 181 4.09 24.57 -6.17
CA GLY A 181 3.70 25.91 -5.71
C GLY A 181 2.44 25.89 -4.85
N GLY A 182 1.41 25.15 -5.28
CA GLY A 182 0.19 24.93 -4.49
C GLY A 182 0.47 24.22 -3.15
N MET A 183 1.31 23.16 -3.18
CA MET A 183 1.74 22.45 -1.97
C MET A 183 2.56 23.31 -1.01
N LEU A 184 3.43 24.17 -1.56
CA LEU A 184 4.28 25.08 -0.79
C LEU A 184 3.43 26.10 -0.02
N GLU A 185 2.47 26.77 -0.66
CA GLU A 185 1.59 27.73 0.02
C GLU A 185 0.66 27.03 1.02
N GLY A 186 0.17 25.83 0.70
CA GLY A 186 -0.58 24.99 1.65
C GLY A 186 0.22 24.67 2.92
N LYS A 187 1.49 24.26 2.77
CA LYS A 187 2.40 24.00 3.91
C LYS A 187 2.74 25.28 4.67
N LYS A 188 3.04 26.39 4.00
CA LYS A 188 3.24 27.70 4.65
C LYS A 188 2.02 28.13 5.47
N ALA A 189 0.81 27.92 4.96
CA ALA A 189 -0.43 28.21 5.67
C ALA A 189 -0.60 27.30 6.91
N GLN A 190 -0.36 25.99 6.77
CA GLN A 190 -0.39 25.03 7.88
C GLN A 190 0.62 25.39 8.98
N GLU A 191 1.87 25.69 8.61
CA GLU A 191 2.94 26.06 9.53
C GLU A 191 2.66 27.39 10.24
N ARG A 192 2.09 28.39 9.54
CA ARG A 192 1.64 29.65 10.15
C ARG A 192 0.51 29.44 11.16
N LEU A 193 -0.48 28.60 10.84
CA LEU A 193 -1.59 28.29 11.74
C LEU A 193 -1.10 27.54 12.99
N ALA A 194 -0.20 26.57 12.83
CA ALA A 194 0.42 25.88 13.96
C ALA A 194 1.21 26.84 14.87
N ALA A 195 2.02 27.72 14.30
CA ALA A 195 2.78 28.73 15.05
C ALA A 195 1.86 29.74 15.78
N GLN A 196 0.74 30.13 15.16
CA GLN A 196 -0.28 30.98 15.81
C GLN A 196 -0.96 30.26 16.98
N GLN A 197 -1.31 28.98 16.81
CA GLN A 197 -1.89 28.15 17.88
C GLN A 197 -0.93 27.95 19.04
N GLU A 198 0.36 27.70 18.77
CA GLU A 198 1.39 27.56 19.81
C GLU A 198 1.63 28.88 20.56
N ALA A 199 1.68 30.01 19.84
CA ALA A 199 1.81 31.33 20.45
C ALA A 199 0.60 31.69 21.33
N GLN A 200 -0.62 31.40 20.87
CA GLN A 200 -1.84 31.59 21.65
C GLN A 200 -1.85 30.70 22.90
N ALA A 201 -1.50 29.41 22.76
CA ALA A 201 -1.45 28.48 23.89
C ALA A 201 -0.42 28.90 24.96
N LYS A 202 0.71 29.49 24.56
CA LYS A 202 1.71 30.10 25.45
C LYS A 202 1.15 31.34 26.16
N ALA A 203 0.56 32.28 25.42
CA ALA A 203 -0.07 33.47 25.99
C ALA A 203 -1.18 33.11 27.01
N ASP A 204 -2.01 32.10 26.70
CA ASP A 204 -3.05 31.61 27.61
C ASP A 204 -2.46 30.88 28.83
N ALA A 205 -1.31 30.21 28.71
CA ALA A 205 -0.59 29.61 29.84
C ALA A 205 0.02 30.68 30.76
N GLU A 206 0.69 31.69 30.19
CA GLU A 206 1.24 32.84 30.92
C GLU A 206 0.13 33.65 31.62
N ALA A 207 -1.00 33.88 30.95
CA ALA A 207 -2.15 34.56 31.52
C ALA A 207 -2.80 33.78 32.68
N ARG A 208 -2.82 32.44 32.62
CA ARG A 208 -3.25 31.59 33.74
C ARG A 208 -2.26 31.64 34.91
N ALA A 209 -0.97 31.43 34.65
CA ALA A 209 0.07 31.50 35.68
C ALA A 209 0.10 32.88 36.38
N LYS A 210 -0.12 33.98 35.66
CA LYS A 210 -0.22 35.32 36.24
C LYS A 210 -1.45 35.49 37.13
N ARG A 211 -2.63 34.98 36.72
CA ARG A 211 -3.84 34.99 37.55
C ARG A 211 -3.68 34.12 38.80
N GLU A 212 -3.09 32.94 38.66
CA GLU A 212 -2.81 32.03 39.78
C GLU A 212 -1.85 32.67 40.79
N ALA A 213 -0.82 33.40 40.33
CA ALA A 213 0.07 34.18 41.20
C ALA A 213 -0.64 35.38 41.86
N GLU A 214 -1.48 36.12 41.12
CA GLU A 214 -2.28 37.22 41.66
C GLU A 214 -3.29 36.74 42.71
N GLU A 215 -3.93 35.58 42.48
CA GLU A 215 -4.79 34.92 43.47
C GLU A 215 -4.01 34.41 44.68
N GLN A 216 -2.80 33.87 44.51
CA GLN A 216 -1.94 33.45 45.64
C GLN A 216 -1.58 34.65 46.51
N ILE A 217 -1.10 35.74 45.91
CA ILE A 217 -0.78 36.99 46.62
C ILE A 217 -2.02 37.57 47.33
N ALA A 218 -3.20 37.52 46.71
CA ALA A 218 -4.44 37.97 47.33
C ALA A 218 -4.83 37.09 48.54
N ARG A 219 -4.74 35.76 48.43
CA ARG A 219 -5.02 34.81 49.52
C ARG A 219 -4.02 34.94 50.67
N GLU A 220 -2.74 35.18 50.37
CA GLU A 220 -1.72 35.45 51.40
C GLU A 220 -1.99 36.78 52.13
N ALA A 221 -2.33 37.85 51.40
CA ALA A 221 -2.70 39.13 51.99
C ALA A 221 -3.99 39.03 52.84
N GLU A 222 -4.98 38.26 52.40
CA GLU A 222 -6.19 37.97 53.18
C GLU A 222 -5.88 37.15 54.44
N ALA A 223 -5.03 36.12 54.34
CA ALA A 223 -4.59 35.33 55.49
C ALA A 223 -3.82 36.17 56.53
N ILE A 224 -2.97 37.10 56.07
CA ILE A 224 -2.28 38.07 56.94
C ILE A 224 -3.30 38.99 57.64
N ARG A 225 -4.27 39.55 56.90
CA ARG A 225 -5.34 40.39 57.49
C ARG A 225 -6.17 39.64 58.51
N LEU A 226 -6.61 38.42 58.20
CA LEU A 226 -7.40 37.58 59.09
C LEU A 226 -6.62 37.18 60.35
N LYS A 227 -5.29 37.00 60.23
CA LYS A 227 -4.42 36.79 61.40
C LYS A 227 -4.33 38.05 62.26
N GLN A 228 -4.09 39.22 61.66
CA GLN A 228 -4.06 40.50 62.37
C GLN A 228 -5.39 40.79 63.09
N GLU A 229 -6.52 40.54 62.43
CA GLU A 229 -7.86 40.67 63.01
C GLU A 229 -8.10 39.70 64.18
N ARG A 230 -7.65 38.44 64.08
CA ARG A 230 -7.69 37.48 65.20
C ARG A 230 -6.83 37.93 66.38
N GLU A 231 -5.61 38.39 66.14
CA GLU A 231 -4.74 38.93 67.18
C GLU A 231 -5.31 40.21 67.81
N GLN A 232 -6.03 41.03 67.03
CA GLN A 232 -6.77 42.20 67.53
C GLN A 232 -7.91 41.75 68.47
N ILE A 233 -8.79 40.85 68.01
CA ILE A 233 -9.90 40.30 68.79
C ILE A 233 -9.41 39.57 70.05
N GLU A 234 -8.24 38.92 70.02
CA GLU A 234 -7.62 38.29 71.18
C GLU A 234 -7.14 39.33 72.21
N ARG A 235 -6.50 40.41 71.76
CA ARG A 235 -6.14 41.56 72.63
C ARG A 235 -7.38 42.23 73.22
N ASP A 236 -8.38 42.54 72.40
CA ASP A 236 -9.64 43.16 72.84
C ASP A 236 -10.37 42.28 73.87
N ARG A 237 -10.34 40.94 73.70
CA ARG A 237 -10.88 39.99 74.67
C ARG A 237 -10.06 39.92 75.96
N ALA A 238 -8.74 40.01 75.88
CA ALA A 238 -7.88 40.04 77.07
C ALA A 238 -8.11 41.33 77.87
N GLU A 239 -8.20 42.48 77.21
CA GLU A 239 -8.54 43.77 77.85
C GLU A 239 -9.96 43.77 78.43
N LEU A 240 -10.95 43.21 77.72
CA LEU A 240 -12.30 43.09 78.27
C LEU A 240 -12.35 42.12 79.46
N ALA A 241 -11.50 41.08 79.48
CA ALA A 241 -11.39 40.15 80.61
C ALA A 241 -10.71 40.80 81.82
N THR A 242 -9.65 41.60 81.65
CA THR A 242 -9.04 42.34 82.77
C THR A 242 -9.96 43.44 83.28
N GLN A 243 -10.64 44.18 82.40
CA GLN A 243 -11.67 45.15 82.81
C GLN A 243 -12.84 44.49 83.55
N ARG A 244 -13.28 43.29 83.13
CA ARG A 244 -14.28 42.50 83.88
C ARG A 244 -13.77 42.11 85.25
N GLN A 245 -12.57 41.52 85.35
CA GLN A 245 -11.97 41.16 86.64
C GLN A 245 -11.79 42.38 87.56
N GLU A 246 -11.38 43.54 87.04
CA GLU A 246 -11.35 44.78 87.81
C GLU A 246 -12.76 45.22 88.24
N SER A 247 -13.76 45.16 87.36
CA SER A 247 -15.14 45.54 87.70
C SER A 247 -15.78 44.59 88.72
N GLU A 248 -15.51 43.29 88.62
CA GLU A 248 -15.97 42.25 89.55
C GLU A 248 -15.24 42.36 90.89
N ALA A 249 -13.93 42.67 90.90
CA ALA A 249 -13.19 42.94 92.12
C ALA A 249 -13.66 44.24 92.82
N ARG A 250 -13.93 45.31 92.06
CA ARG A 250 -14.51 46.56 92.58
C ARG A 250 -15.94 46.34 93.10
N GLN A 251 -16.79 45.65 92.35
CA GLN A 251 -18.16 45.34 92.76
C GLN A 251 -18.15 44.48 94.02
N LYS A 252 -17.34 43.41 94.05
CA LYS A 252 -17.22 42.58 95.26
C LYS A 252 -16.67 43.37 96.44
N ALA A 253 -15.71 44.28 96.26
CA ALA A 253 -15.23 45.13 97.35
C ALA A 253 -16.31 46.12 97.86
N LEU A 254 -17.25 46.55 97.01
CA LEU A 254 -18.43 47.31 97.40
C LEU A 254 -19.47 46.43 98.11
N ASP A 255 -19.74 45.23 97.59
CA ASP A 255 -20.69 44.27 98.16
C ASP A 255 -20.22 43.76 99.53
N ASP A 256 -18.93 43.44 99.69
CA ASP A 256 -18.30 43.06 100.97
C ASP A 256 -18.35 44.24 101.97
N ALA A 257 -18.23 45.49 101.50
CA ALA A 257 -18.37 46.69 102.34
C ALA A 257 -19.83 46.96 102.74
N GLU A 258 -20.80 46.77 101.83
CA GLU A 258 -22.22 46.91 102.13
C GLU A 258 -22.73 45.76 103.04
N ALA A 259 -22.19 44.55 102.88
CA ALA A 259 -22.40 43.44 103.80
C ALA A 259 -21.82 43.74 105.19
N ALA A 260 -20.61 44.31 105.28
CA ALA A 260 -20.02 44.75 106.53
C ALA A 260 -20.79 45.92 107.20
N ALA A 261 -21.46 46.76 106.41
CA ALA A 261 -22.36 47.80 106.92
C ALA A 261 -23.68 47.21 107.44
N LYS A 262 -24.33 46.34 106.65
CA LYS A 262 -25.58 45.66 107.05
C LYS A 262 -25.39 44.77 108.28
N ALA A 263 -24.28 44.04 108.37
CA ALA A 263 -23.96 43.23 109.54
C ALA A 263 -23.81 44.06 110.84
N LYS A 264 -23.39 45.32 110.76
CA LYS A 264 -23.39 46.23 111.92
C LYS A 264 -24.80 46.70 112.28
N ILE A 265 -25.59 47.10 111.27
CA ILE A 265 -26.97 47.58 111.46
C ILE A 265 -27.89 46.46 112.02
N GLU A 266 -27.75 45.24 111.52
CA GLU A 266 -28.53 44.08 111.97
C GLU A 266 -28.10 43.57 113.36
N ALA A 267 -26.83 43.73 113.73
CA ALA A 267 -26.33 43.43 115.08
C ALA A 267 -26.89 44.40 116.15
N GLU A 268 -27.11 45.68 115.81
CA GLU A 268 -27.66 46.68 116.73
C GLU A 268 -29.19 46.63 116.84
N ALA A 269 -29.90 46.15 115.81
CA ALA A 269 -31.37 46.13 115.76
C ALA A 269 -32.05 45.01 116.57
N ARG A 270 -31.32 43.96 116.97
CA ARG A 270 -31.93 42.67 117.38
C ARG A 270 -32.68 42.60 118.73
N PRO A 271 -32.62 43.57 119.68
CA PRO A 271 -33.38 43.50 120.94
C PRO A 271 -34.53 44.52 121.08
N LYS A 272 -35.08 45.07 119.97
CA LYS A 272 -36.21 46.04 120.01
C LYS A 272 -37.23 45.83 118.88
N ALA A 273 -37.85 44.65 118.78
CA ALA A 273 -38.81 44.34 117.71
C ALA A 273 -39.97 43.41 118.12
N GLU A 274 -40.49 43.56 119.34
CA GLU A 274 -41.66 42.79 119.83
C GLU A 274 -42.77 43.70 120.43
N GLN A 275 -42.64 45.03 120.32
CA GLN A 275 -43.62 46.01 120.82
C GLN A 275 -43.68 47.29 119.96
N GLU A 276 -44.28 47.20 118.76
CA GLU A 276 -45.01 48.27 118.05
C GLU A 276 -45.82 47.56 116.94
N ALA A 277 -47.14 47.76 116.86
CA ALA A 277 -47.83 48.87 116.19
C ALA A 277 -47.50 48.90 114.67
N ALA A 278 -48.40 48.56 113.75
CA ALA A 278 -49.70 49.17 113.42
C ALA A 278 -49.58 50.46 112.58
N ASP A 279 -50.47 50.54 111.58
CA ASP A 279 -50.77 51.64 110.64
C ASP A 279 -49.81 52.01 109.47
N LEU A 280 -50.34 51.70 108.27
CA LEU A 280 -50.27 52.38 106.96
C LEU A 280 -48.98 52.44 106.10
N ALA A 281 -49.19 52.08 104.81
CA ALA A 281 -48.60 52.61 103.56
C ALA A 281 -47.07 52.51 103.33
N GLU A 282 -46.53 52.13 102.17
CA GLU A 282 -47.04 51.71 100.84
C GLU A 282 -46.02 50.71 100.24
N PRO A 283 -46.37 49.85 99.25
CA PRO A 283 -45.78 50.10 97.92
C PRO A 283 -46.57 49.56 96.69
N LYS A 284 -46.39 50.21 95.53
CA LYS A 284 -46.72 49.61 94.21
C LYS A 284 -45.65 48.59 93.80
N ARG A 285 -46.04 47.42 93.27
CA ARG A 285 -45.10 46.51 92.59
C ARG A 285 -45.78 45.47 91.68
N LYS A 286 -45.08 45.14 90.59
CA LYS A 286 -45.23 43.98 89.66
C LYS A 286 -46.44 43.98 88.71
N ASP A 287 -46.12 43.85 87.42
CA ASP A 287 -46.95 43.19 86.41
C ASP A 287 -46.11 42.11 85.71
N GLU A 288 -46.49 40.86 85.94
CA GLU A 288 -46.21 39.60 85.22
C GLU A 288 -47.16 38.56 85.87
N PRO A 289 -47.73 37.56 85.16
CA PRO A 289 -47.12 36.84 84.02
C PRO A 289 -48.03 36.43 82.83
N VAL A 290 -47.39 35.95 81.76
CA VAL A 290 -47.64 34.69 80.97
C VAL A 290 -48.92 33.89 81.38
N PRO A 291 -49.83 33.42 80.46
CA PRO A 291 -49.45 32.36 79.49
C PRO A 291 -50.27 32.06 78.18
N VAL A 292 -49.62 31.26 77.29
CA VAL A 292 -50.15 30.10 76.50
C VAL A 292 -50.96 30.28 75.16
N ILE A 293 -50.35 29.80 74.05
CA ILE A 293 -50.82 28.97 72.86
C ILE A 293 -52.23 29.30 72.24
N VAL A 294 -52.52 29.43 70.92
CA VAL A 294 -52.23 28.72 69.63
C VAL A 294 -52.55 29.66 68.42
N ASP A 295 -52.42 29.41 67.09
CA ASP A 295 -51.88 28.36 66.19
C ASP A 295 -51.51 29.00 64.81
N VAL A 296 -50.69 28.35 63.96
CA VAL A 296 -50.60 28.65 62.49
C VAL A 296 -50.30 27.38 61.68
N ARG A 297 -51.00 27.18 60.54
CA ARG A 297 -50.97 25.97 59.70
C ARG A 297 -51.13 26.30 58.18
N PRO A 298 -50.88 25.37 57.22
CA PRO A 298 -49.66 25.46 56.40
C PRO A 298 -49.87 25.20 54.87
N VAL A 299 -48.79 24.78 54.17
CA VAL A 299 -48.70 24.17 52.80
C VAL A 299 -49.01 25.07 51.58
N ASP A 300 -48.54 24.78 50.34
CA ASP A 300 -48.13 23.49 49.75
C ASP A 300 -47.00 23.55 48.67
N ALA A 301 -46.47 22.35 48.32
CA ALA A 301 -45.70 21.84 47.14
C ALA A 301 -44.88 22.79 46.21
N VAL A 302 -43.82 22.39 45.49
CA VAL A 302 -43.57 21.22 44.59
C VAL A 302 -42.03 21.00 44.51
N ASN A 303 -41.44 19.84 44.85
CA ASN A 303 -41.08 18.67 43.99
C ASN A 303 -40.08 19.03 42.83
N ILE A 304 -38.94 18.36 42.54
CA ILE A 304 -38.74 16.99 41.98
C ILE A 304 -37.22 16.66 41.94
N LEU A 305 -36.82 15.38 42.21
CA LEU A 305 -35.50 14.69 41.95
C LEU A 305 -34.20 15.34 42.48
N ALA A 306 -33.16 14.67 43.01
CA ALA A 306 -32.74 13.26 43.16
C ALA A 306 -32.25 12.50 41.90
N GLN A 307 -30.92 12.37 41.72
CA GLN A 307 -30.15 11.22 41.15
C GLN A 307 -28.63 11.47 41.42
N PRO A 308 -27.73 10.45 41.33
CA PRO A 308 -26.42 10.47 42.00
C PRO A 308 -25.21 10.65 41.06
N VAL A 309 -24.02 10.57 41.67
CA VAL A 309 -22.75 10.25 40.99
C VAL A 309 -22.81 8.84 40.43
N ASP A 310 -22.45 8.64 39.15
CA ASP A 310 -21.76 7.41 38.73
C ASP A 310 -20.87 7.60 37.49
N LYS A 311 -19.93 6.68 37.28
CA LYS A 311 -19.01 6.62 36.14
C LYS A 311 -19.44 5.52 35.17
N ALA A 312 -19.95 5.92 34.00
CA ALA A 312 -20.14 5.00 32.87
C ALA A 312 -19.51 5.58 31.60
N ALA A 313 -18.37 5.01 31.18
CA ALA A 313 -17.81 5.27 29.86
C ALA A 313 -18.65 4.49 28.82
N VAL A 314 -19.70 5.12 28.29
CA VAL A 314 -20.51 4.53 27.22
C VAL A 314 -19.69 4.50 25.94
N ILE A 315 -19.07 3.35 25.67
CA ILE A 315 -18.48 3.04 24.37
C ILE A 315 -19.65 2.83 23.40
N ASN A 316 -20.10 3.92 22.81
CA ASN A 316 -20.98 3.86 21.65
C ASN A 316 -20.20 3.22 20.50
N HIS A 317 -20.40 1.92 20.28
CA HIS A 317 -20.06 1.26 19.03
C HIS A 317 -20.98 1.77 17.92
N VAL A 318 -20.71 2.99 17.46
CA VAL A 318 -21.26 3.52 16.21
C VAL A 318 -20.77 2.60 15.10
N HIS A 319 -21.65 1.73 14.60
CA HIS A 319 -21.33 0.90 13.46
C HIS A 319 -20.87 1.82 12.31
N PRO A 320 -19.66 1.61 11.74
CA PRO A 320 -19.16 2.45 10.67
C PRO A 320 -20.14 2.39 9.50
N SER A 321 -20.54 3.55 8.98
CA SER A 321 -21.47 3.61 7.85
C SER A 321 -20.88 2.89 6.64
N ARG A 322 -21.73 2.38 5.73
CA ARG A 322 -21.28 1.74 4.48
C ARG A 322 -20.24 2.60 3.72
N ALA A 323 -20.45 3.92 3.68
CA ALA A 323 -19.51 4.85 3.07
C ALA A 323 -18.17 5.00 3.83
N ALA A 324 -18.13 4.75 5.14
CA ALA A 324 -16.88 4.68 5.90
C ALA A 324 -16.17 3.33 5.67
N LEU A 325 -16.91 2.21 5.65
CA LEU A 325 -16.36 0.89 5.34
C LEU A 325 -15.75 0.82 3.93
N ILE A 326 -16.44 1.33 2.91
CA ILE A 326 -15.91 1.42 1.54
C ILE A 326 -14.61 2.23 1.49
N LYS A 327 -14.54 3.35 2.22
CA LYS A 327 -13.31 4.18 2.29
C LYS A 327 -12.16 3.47 2.98
N VAL A 328 -12.41 2.71 4.05
CA VAL A 328 -11.37 1.93 4.73
C VAL A 328 -10.88 0.79 3.83
N VAL A 329 -11.76 0.06 3.14
CA VAL A 329 -11.36 -1.00 2.21
C VAL A 329 -10.59 -0.45 1.01
N ALA A 330 -11.05 0.64 0.40
CA ALA A 330 -10.34 1.31 -0.69
C ALA A 330 -8.93 1.77 -0.27
N PHE A 331 -8.81 2.36 0.92
CA PHE A 331 -7.53 2.82 1.47
C PHE A 331 -6.57 1.68 1.80
N GLU A 332 -7.03 0.66 2.54
CA GLU A 332 -6.19 -0.43 3.03
C GLU A 332 -5.71 -1.37 1.91
N TYR A 333 -6.54 -1.60 0.89
CA TYR A 333 -6.22 -2.47 -0.25
C TYR A 333 -5.69 -1.70 -1.48
N GLY A 334 -5.64 -0.36 -1.42
CA GLY A 334 -5.12 0.49 -2.50
C GLY A 334 -5.95 0.46 -3.79
N VAL A 335 -7.26 0.22 -3.69
CA VAL A 335 -8.20 0.11 -4.83
C VAL A 335 -9.17 1.28 -4.89
N GLU A 336 -9.75 1.51 -6.07
CA GLU A 336 -10.74 2.58 -6.27
C GLU A 336 -12.01 2.37 -5.45
N LEU A 337 -12.68 3.47 -5.07
CA LEU A 337 -13.87 3.43 -4.20
C LEU A 337 -15.02 2.60 -4.80
N THR A 338 -15.13 2.58 -6.13
CA THR A 338 -16.11 1.77 -6.87
C THR A 338 -15.79 0.29 -6.86
N GLU A 339 -14.50 -0.07 -6.84
CA GLU A 339 -14.04 -1.46 -6.75
C GLU A 339 -14.19 -2.00 -5.32
N ALA A 340 -13.80 -1.22 -4.31
CA ALA A 340 -14.07 -1.52 -2.90
C ALA A 340 -15.57 -1.68 -2.60
N GLU A 341 -16.44 -0.86 -3.20
CA GLU A 341 -17.89 -1.02 -3.11
C GLU A 341 -18.37 -2.31 -3.81
N GLY A 342 -17.83 -2.64 -4.98
CA GLY A 342 -18.12 -3.89 -5.68
C GLY A 342 -17.75 -5.12 -4.85
N TRP A 343 -16.56 -5.13 -4.23
CA TRP A 343 -16.10 -6.21 -3.36
C TRP A 343 -16.98 -6.36 -2.11
N LEU A 344 -17.33 -5.26 -1.45
CA LEU A 344 -18.21 -5.28 -0.28
C LEU A 344 -19.64 -5.74 -0.64
N CYS A 345 -20.19 -5.30 -1.77
CA CYS A 345 -21.49 -5.79 -2.26
C CYS A 345 -21.46 -7.30 -2.53
N ALA A 346 -20.39 -7.82 -3.14
CA ALA A 346 -20.24 -9.26 -3.37
C ALA A 346 -20.09 -10.04 -2.06
N ALA A 347 -19.32 -9.52 -1.10
CA ALA A 347 -19.12 -10.15 0.20
C ALA A 347 -20.41 -10.22 1.03
N PHE A 348 -21.20 -9.14 1.10
CA PHE A 348 -22.48 -9.16 1.82
C PHE A 348 -23.52 -10.05 1.13
N ALA A 349 -23.52 -10.14 -0.21
CA ALA A 349 -24.40 -11.06 -0.94
C ALA A 349 -24.11 -12.56 -0.68
N GLN A 350 -22.93 -12.91 -0.16
CA GLN A 350 -22.59 -14.28 0.26
C GLN A 350 -22.99 -14.60 1.72
N VAL A 351 -23.61 -13.66 2.44
CA VAL A 351 -24.03 -13.85 3.86
C VAL A 351 -25.55 -14.06 4.01
N GLU A 352 -26.32 -13.83 2.93
CA GLU A 352 -27.78 -14.03 2.89
C GLU A 352 -28.21 -15.27 2.06
N ALA A 353 -27.30 -16.24 1.86
CA ALA A 353 -27.51 -17.48 1.09
C ALA A 353 -26.98 -18.72 1.83
#